data_AF-A0A1I2SH11-F1
#
_entry.id   AF-A0A1I2SH11-F1
#
_cell.length_a   1.000
_cell.length_b   1.000
_cell.length_c   1.000
_cell.angle_alpha   90.00
_cell.angle_beta   90.00
_cell.angle_gamma   90.00
#
_symmetry.space_group_name_H-M   'P 1'
#
loop_
_entity.id
_entity.type
_entity.pdbx_description
1 polymer ?
#
loop_
_entity_poly.entity_id
_entity_poly.type
_entity_poly.pdbx_seq_one_letter_code
_entity_poly.pdbx_strand_id
1 'polypeptide(L)'
;MSNQRKILHDDRNGLDYVLIGDYYLPVLSLPEETRPIGYWGMLRKEYLKKHKSGMYSYLLLTGKLDSYLADLNEQAQERYELIEAQMRSVEGVTEALKARILRRKIRISQQLLLC
;
A
#
# COMPACT_ATOMS: atom_id res chain seq x y z
N MET A 1 35.50 -21.07 5.98
CA MET A 1 35.81 -20.03 7.00
C MET A 1 34.49 -19.41 7.43
N SER A 2 33.94 -19.84 8.56
CA SER A 2 32.64 -19.41 9.06
C SER A 2 32.70 -17.94 9.47
N ASN A 3 32.02 -17.07 8.73
CA ASN A 3 31.82 -15.67 9.12
C ASN A 3 30.83 -15.63 10.29
N GLN A 4 31.32 -15.80 11.52
CA GLN A 4 30.55 -15.44 12.71
C GLN A 4 30.41 -13.91 12.70
N ARG A 5 29.26 -13.42 12.23
CA ARG A 5 28.88 -12.01 12.37
C ARG A 5 28.80 -11.74 13.87
N LYS A 6 29.74 -10.94 14.39
CA LYS A 6 29.72 -10.48 15.77
C LYS A 6 28.60 -9.45 15.91
N ILE A 7 27.41 -9.91 16.29
CA ILE A 7 26.28 -9.06 16.62
C ILE A 7 26.47 -8.60 18.06
N LEU A 8 26.36 -7.29 18.30
CA LEU A 8 26.44 -6.66 19.62
C LEU A 8 25.07 -6.04 19.93
N HIS A 9 24.45 -6.42 21.05
CA HIS A 9 23.23 -5.78 21.54
C HIS A 9 23.60 -4.71 22.59
N ASP A 10 23.02 -3.51 22.51
CA ASP A 10 23.21 -2.44 23.50
C ASP A 10 21.92 -2.23 24.31
N ASP A 11 21.92 -2.68 25.57
CA ASP A 11 20.78 -2.55 26.48
C ASP A 11 20.39 -1.09 26.78
N ARG A 12 21.28 -0.12 26.54
CA ARG A 12 21.00 1.30 26.84
C ARG A 12 20.07 1.95 25.83
N ASN A 13 20.13 1.53 24.56
CA ASN A 13 19.28 2.06 23.49
C ASN A 13 18.38 0.99 22.84
N GLY A 14 18.57 -0.28 23.19
CA GLY A 14 17.79 -1.43 22.70
C GLY A 14 18.09 -1.81 21.25
N LEU A 15 19.21 -1.36 20.67
CA LEU A 15 19.58 -1.62 19.29
C LEU A 15 20.61 -2.74 19.17
N ASP A 16 20.46 -3.53 18.10
CA ASP A 16 21.48 -4.47 17.64
C ASP A 16 22.47 -3.77 16.72
N TYR A 17 23.74 -4.16 16.78
CA TYR A 17 24.81 -3.66 15.95
C TYR A 17 25.52 -4.80 15.25
N VAL A 18 25.83 -4.61 13.97
CA VAL A 18 26.64 -5.55 13.18
C VAL A 18 27.99 -4.94 12.86
N LEU A 19 29.07 -5.71 13.05
CA LEU A 19 30.41 -5.31 12.66
C LEU A 19 30.57 -5.40 11.13
N ILE A 20 30.79 -4.25 10.49
CA ILE A 20 31.08 -4.13 9.05
C ILE A 20 32.41 -3.39 8.91
N GLY A 21 33.47 -4.12 8.53
CA GLY A 21 34.84 -3.61 8.57
C GLY A 21 35.26 -3.33 10.02
N ASP A 22 35.65 -2.08 10.29
CA ASP A 22 36.07 -1.61 11.62
C ASP A 22 34.97 -0.86 12.38
N TYR A 23 33.73 -0.82 11.84
CA TYR A 23 32.63 -0.05 12.39
C TYR A 23 31.45 -0.93 12.80
N TYR A 24 30.83 -0.59 13.93
CA TYR A 24 29.54 -1.14 14.34
C TYR A 24 28.41 -0.30 13.75
N LEU A 25 27.59 -0.91 12.89
CA LEU A 25 26.43 -0.26 12.29
C LEU A 25 25.14 -0.77 12.95
N PRO A 26 24.23 0.12 13.37
CA PRO A 26 22.96 -0.29 13.96
C PRO A 26 22.11 -1.02 12.92
N VAL A 27 21.51 -2.12 13.33
CA VAL A 27 20.52 -2.86 12.57
C VAL A 27 19.20 -2.11 12.73
N LEU A 28 18.80 -1.41 11.67
CA LEU A 28 17.53 -0.72 11.60
C LEU A 28 16.57 -1.58 10.76
N SER A 29 15.53 -2.11 11.38
CA SER A 29 14.43 -2.79 10.69
C SER A 29 13.18 -1.92 10.74
N LEU A 30 12.54 -1.74 9.59
CA LEU A 30 11.17 -1.22 9.54
C LEU A 30 10.20 -2.40 9.78
N PRO A 31 9.03 -2.15 10.40
CA PRO A 31 7.99 -3.15 10.44
C PRO A 31 7.63 -3.54 8.99
N GLU A 32 7.77 -4.82 8.67
CA GLU A 32 7.42 -5.32 7.35
C GLU A 32 5.90 -5.45 7.24
N GLU A 33 5.32 -4.77 6.24
CA GLU A 33 3.94 -5.00 5.84
C GLU A 33 3.93 -6.13 4.81
N THR A 34 3.40 -7.29 5.19
CA THR A 34 3.37 -8.48 4.33
C THR A 34 2.16 -8.50 3.40
N ARG A 35 1.15 -7.66 3.66
CA ARG A 35 -0.06 -7.63 2.84
C ARG A 35 0.24 -7.08 1.44
N PRO A 36 -0.35 -7.67 0.38
CA PRO A 36 -0.20 -7.13 -0.96
C PRO A 36 -0.93 -5.79 -1.07
N ILE A 37 -0.26 -4.78 -1.63
CA ILE A 37 -0.82 -3.44 -1.87
C ILE A 37 -2.05 -3.50 -2.80
N GLY A 38 -2.11 -4.46 -3.71
CA GLY A 38 -3.22 -4.64 -4.65
C GLY A 38 -3.38 -3.49 -5.67
N TYR A 39 -4.44 -3.57 -6.47
CA TYR A 39 -4.69 -2.62 -7.57
C TYR A 39 -5.04 -1.22 -7.05
N TRP A 40 -5.92 -1.13 -6.06
CA TRP A 40 -6.39 0.16 -5.52
C TRP A 40 -5.29 0.88 -4.74
N GLY A 41 -4.47 0.13 -4.00
CA GLY A 41 -3.30 0.67 -3.33
C GLY A 41 -2.28 1.26 -4.32
N MET A 42 -2.01 0.57 -5.44
CA MET A 42 -1.12 1.09 -6.49
C MET A 42 -1.64 2.38 -7.12
N LEU A 43 -2.93 2.45 -7.44
CA LEU A 43 -3.56 3.68 -7.93
C LEU A 43 -3.42 4.83 -6.93
N ARG A 44 -3.67 4.55 -5.64
CA ARG A 44 -3.54 5.55 -4.58
C ARG A 44 -2.11 6.04 -4.43
N LYS A 45 -1.12 5.15 -4.51
CA LYS A 45 0.31 5.48 -4.43
C LYS A 45 0.70 6.48 -5.52
N GLU A 46 0.30 6.23 -6.76
CA GLU A 46 0.58 7.12 -7.89
C GLU A 46 -0.13 8.47 -7.74
N TYR A 47 -1.38 8.47 -7.26
CA TYR A 47 -2.08 9.72 -6.95
C TYR A 47 -1.36 10.54 -5.86
N LEU A 48 -0.91 9.88 -4.78
CA LEU A 48 -0.19 10.54 -3.70
C LEU A 48 1.11 11.17 -4.20
N LYS A 49 1.88 10.45 -5.02
CA LYS A 49 3.11 10.98 -5.62
C LYS A 49 2.86 12.22 -6.48
N LYS A 50 1.85 12.18 -7.35
CA LYS A 50 1.58 13.25 -8.32
C LYS A 50 0.93 14.48 -7.71
N HIS A 51 -0.04 14.29 -6.80
CA HIS A 51 -0.90 15.37 -6.34
C HIS A 51 -0.79 15.69 -4.85
N LYS A 52 -0.17 14.82 -4.05
CA LYS A 52 -0.06 14.95 -2.58
C LYS A 52 1.34 14.57 -2.09
N SER A 53 2.37 15.08 -2.74
CA SER A 53 3.78 14.75 -2.49
C SER A 53 4.18 14.90 -1.02
N GLY A 54 3.68 15.93 -0.33
CA GLY A 54 3.93 16.10 1.12
C GLY A 54 3.42 14.94 1.97
N MET A 55 2.21 14.44 1.68
CA MET A 55 1.65 13.27 2.38
C MET A 55 2.40 11.99 2.01
N TYR A 56 2.77 11.84 0.74
CA TYR A 56 3.59 10.71 0.29
C TYR A 56 4.93 10.66 1.05
N SER A 57 5.64 11.78 1.11
CA SER A 57 6.91 11.89 1.82
C SER A 57 6.74 11.64 3.32
N TYR A 58 5.69 12.18 3.94
CA TYR A 58 5.39 11.91 5.35
C TYR A 58 5.20 10.41 5.64
N LEU A 59 4.39 9.72 4.83
CA LEU A 59 4.15 8.29 4.99
C LEU A 59 5.41 7.45 4.73
N LEU A 60 6.22 7.86 3.76
CA LEU A 60 7.47 7.19 3.43
C LEU A 60 8.49 7.33 4.57
N LEU A 61 8.69 8.55 5.08
CA LEU A 61 9.65 8.84 6.15
C LEU A 61 9.24 8.24 7.50
N THR A 62 7.93 8.05 7.72
CA THR A 62 7.42 7.38 8.92
C THR A 62 7.36 5.86 8.80
N GLY A 63 7.69 5.29 7.62
CA GLY A 63 7.60 3.85 7.37
C GLY A 63 6.17 3.30 7.37
N LYS A 64 5.16 4.17 7.20
CA LYS A 64 3.72 3.81 7.26
C LYS A 64 3.06 3.72 5.88
N LEU A 65 3.82 3.90 4.81
CA LEU A 65 3.27 3.94 3.45
C LEU A 65 2.62 2.61 3.07
N ASP A 66 3.31 1.50 3.28
CA ASP A 66 2.83 0.20 2.80
C ASP A 66 1.60 -0.27 3.59
N SER A 67 1.59 -0.10 4.91
CA SER A 67 0.42 -0.39 5.76
C SER A 67 -0.79 0.46 5.38
N TYR A 68 -0.59 1.76 5.14
CA TYR A 68 -1.66 2.66 4.71
C TYR A 68 -2.27 2.24 3.36
N LEU A 69 -1.43 1.82 2.41
CA LEU A 69 -1.89 1.39 1.10
C LEU A 69 -2.60 0.03 1.16
N ALA A 70 -2.14 -0.89 2.01
CA ALA A 70 -2.79 -2.18 2.25
C ALA A 70 -4.19 -1.99 2.85
N ASP A 71 -4.31 -1.20 3.92
CA ASP A 71 -5.60 -0.89 4.56
C ASP A 71 -6.59 -0.26 3.58
N LEU A 72 -6.11 0.66 2.75
CA LEU A 72 -6.94 1.32 1.74
C LEU A 72 -7.39 0.34 0.65
N ASN A 73 -6.53 -0.60 0.27
CA ASN A 73 -6.86 -1.60 -0.73
C ASN A 73 -7.94 -2.57 -0.22
N GLU A 74 -7.83 -3.03 1.02
CA GLU A 74 -8.86 -3.86 1.67
C GLU A 74 -10.20 -3.12 1.73
N GLN A 75 -10.21 -1.88 2.24
CA GLN A 75 -11.43 -1.06 2.30
C GLN A 75 -12.06 -0.82 0.92
N ALA A 76 -11.23 -0.58 -0.12
CA ALA A 76 -11.72 -0.39 -1.47
C ALA A 76 -12.34 -1.67 -2.03
N GLN A 77 -11.73 -2.82 -1.74
CA GLN A 77 -12.21 -4.12 -2.17
C GLN A 77 -13.54 -4.49 -1.49
N GLU A 78 -13.64 -4.35 -0.17
CA GLU A 78 -14.87 -4.60 0.59
C GLU A 78 -16.03 -3.74 0.08
N ARG A 79 -15.79 -2.44 -0.15
CA ARG A 79 -16.81 -1.54 -0.71
C ARG A 79 -17.21 -1.94 -2.11
N TYR A 80 -16.27 -2.40 -2.92
CA TYR A 80 -16.56 -2.85 -4.28
C TYR A 80 -17.47 -4.08 -4.25
N GLU A 81 -17.15 -5.08 -3.42
CA GLU A 81 -17.94 -6.31 -3.27
C GLU A 81 -19.35 -6.02 -2.73
N LEU A 82 -19.46 -5.11 -1.75
CA LEU A 82 -20.76 -4.68 -1.22
C LEU A 82 -21.63 -4.06 -2.32
N ILE A 83 -21.07 -3.12 -3.09
CA ILE A 83 -21.79 -2.46 -4.18
C ILE A 83 -22.16 -3.48 -5.26
N GLU A 84 -21.27 -4.41 -5.59
CA GLU A 84 -21.55 -5.46 -6.56
C GLU A 84 -22.70 -6.37 -6.11
N ALA A 85 -22.70 -6.80 -4.85
CA ALA A 85 -23.77 -7.61 -4.28
C ALA A 85 -25.12 -6.86 -4.25
N GLN A 86 -25.10 -5.58 -3.86
CA GLN A 86 -26.29 -4.72 -3.89
C GLN A 86 -26.82 -4.58 -5.32
N MET A 87 -25.96 -4.30 -6.30
CA MET A 87 -26.35 -4.21 -7.71
C MET A 87 -26.94 -5.53 -8.24
N ARG A 88 -26.36 -6.69 -7.86
CA ARG A 88 -26.91 -8.00 -8.23
C ARG A 88 -28.31 -8.23 -7.65
N SER A 89 -28.53 -7.83 -6.39
CA SER A 89 -29.80 -8.02 -5.69
C SER A 89 -30.93 -7.10 -6.17
N VAL A 90 -30.60 -5.86 -6.55
CA VAL A 90 -31.59 -4.85 -6.93
C VAL A 90 -32.02 -5.01 -8.39
N GLU A 91 -31.14 -5.43 -9.30
CA GLU A 91 -31.38 -5.23 -10.73
C GLU A 91 -31.47 -6.49 -11.60
N GLY A 92 -31.37 -7.72 -11.06
CA GLY A 92 -31.50 -8.94 -11.89
C GLY A 92 -30.63 -8.86 -13.15
N VAL A 93 -29.34 -8.58 -12.95
CA VAL A 93 -28.44 -7.94 -13.92
C VAL A 93 -28.42 -8.64 -15.29
N THR A 94 -29.10 -8.06 -16.27
CA THR A 94 -28.91 -8.39 -17.69
C THR A 94 -27.59 -7.81 -18.19
N GLU A 95 -26.91 -8.51 -19.10
CA GLU A 95 -25.58 -8.15 -19.65
C GLU A 95 -25.49 -6.71 -20.18
N ALA A 96 -26.61 -6.14 -20.63
CA ALA A 96 -26.71 -4.75 -21.07
C ALA A 96 -26.38 -3.72 -19.96
N LEU A 97 -26.70 -4.03 -18.70
CA LEU A 97 -26.49 -3.13 -17.57
C LEU A 97 -25.04 -3.16 -17.08
N LYS A 98 -24.41 -4.35 -17.07
CA LYS A 98 -22.95 -4.50 -16.84
C LYS A 98 -22.16 -3.65 -17.84
N ALA A 99 -22.53 -3.72 -19.13
CA ALA A 99 -21.89 -2.93 -20.18
C ALA A 99 -22.07 -1.41 -19.99
N ARG A 100 -23.18 -0.96 -19.40
CA ARG A 100 -23.45 0.46 -19.11
C ARG A 100 -22.65 0.97 -17.91
N ILE A 101 -22.53 0.15 -16.85
CA ILE A 101 -21.75 0.48 -15.65
C ILE A 101 -20.25 0.44 -15.95
N LEU A 102 -19.76 -0.54 -16.72
CA LEU A 102 -18.37 -0.60 -17.16
C LEU A 102 -17.98 0.65 -17.96
N ARG A 103 -18.86 1.09 -18.87
CA ARG A 103 -18.71 2.37 -19.60
C ARG A 103 -18.70 3.60 -18.68
N ARG A 104 -19.43 3.56 -17.56
CA ARG A 104 -19.42 4.63 -16.55
C ARG A 104 -18.13 4.61 -15.72
N LYS A 105 -17.63 3.44 -15.32
CA LYS A 105 -16.35 3.26 -14.63
C LYS A 105 -15.18 3.78 -15.48
N ILE A 106 -15.14 3.41 -16.77
CA ILE A 106 -14.11 3.89 -17.71
C ILE A 106 -14.16 5.42 -17.81
N ARG A 107 -15.35 6.00 -17.96
CA ARG A 107 -15.51 7.46 -18.06
C ARG A 107 -15.08 8.20 -16.80
N ILE A 108 -15.41 7.69 -15.61
CA ILE A 108 -14.98 8.28 -14.33
C ILE A 108 -13.46 8.14 -14.18
N SER A 109 -12.88 7.00 -14.56
CA SER A 109 -11.42 6.82 -14.56
C SER A 109 -10.71 7.78 -15.53
N GLN A 110 -11.30 8.04 -16.71
CA GLN A 110 -10.75 8.99 -17.68
C GLN A 110 -10.90 10.45 -17.22
N GLN A 111 -11.99 10.80 -16.55
CA GLN A 111 -12.19 12.14 -15.98
C GLN A 111 -11.18 12.43 -14.84
N LEU A 112 -10.86 11.42 -14.03
CA LEU A 112 -9.84 11.49 -12.98
C LEU A 112 -8.41 11.49 -13.52
N LEU A 113 -8.18 11.10 -14.78
CA LEU A 113 -6.88 11.15 -15.46
C LEU A 113 -6.66 12.43 -16.29
N LEU A 114 -7.71 13.23 -16.52
CA LEU A 114 -7.67 14.48 -17.30
C LEU A 114 -7.71 15.75 -16.42
N CYS A 115 -7.55 15.60 -15.09
CA CYS A 115 -7.27 16.67 -14.13
C CYS A 115 -5.97 16.34 -13.38
#